data_AF-A0A925CS99-F1
#
_entry.id   AF-A0A925CS99-F1
#
_cell.length_a   1.000
_cell.length_b   1.000
_cell.length_c   1.000
_cell.angle_alpha   90.00
_cell.angle_beta   90.00
_cell.angle_gamma   90.00
#
_symmetry.space_group_name_H-M   'P 1'
#
loop_
_entity.id
_entity.type
_entity.pdbx_description
1 polymer ?
#
loop_
_entity_poly.entity_id
_entity_poly.type
_entity_poly.pdbx_seq_one_letter_code
_entity_poly.pdbx_strand_id
1 'polypeptide(L)'
;MPASFVRRLSMTMLSVGVSAPLLAQTLPPVRPLGAVVRISPSDVFGSISTVRPLPGGRVLVNDLVRRQLLLLDSTLVQEAVVADTTAATANAYSGRTAGLIAYRGDSSLFIDPASLSMLVIDGAGQVTRVMAVPRPSDAQFMIGGPFGTPGFDSKGRIVYRGFTRPNLPPPPSPSDPPGARMQVPQQPDSAPILRVALDTRALDTASFFRIPKTSAKVTQNDRGQVSVQMVMNPMPVVDDWTLLPDGTLALVRGADYHVDWLAPDGSRTSTPKIPFEWQRLSDEAKATFLDSAKTAMEATRARGMTASGGAQTIIGAPGGGGPGGGGGIVMRFEGGGPPPTGAAPAVTGGAPTTMSMPAINMVPASELPDYRPAFGTGATRADLDGNLWIRTSKVANGGPVYDVVNRQGALIDRVAFPFGRVIAGFGPGVVYLGVRDDKGARLELARIR
;
A
#
# COMPACT_ATOMS: atom_id res chain seq x y z
N MET A 1 69.35 -28.01 29.82
CA MET A 1 68.27 -27.28 29.13
C MET A 1 66.95 -27.65 29.77
N PRO A 2 66.21 -26.73 30.44
CA PRO A 2 64.86 -27.01 30.87
C PRO A 2 63.84 -26.26 30.01
N ALA A 3 62.82 -27.00 29.56
CA ALA A 3 61.72 -26.51 28.75
C ALA A 3 60.75 -25.65 29.58
N SER A 4 60.41 -24.48 29.05
CA SER A 4 59.45 -23.53 29.61
C SER A 4 58.02 -23.88 29.19
N PHE A 5 57.18 -24.23 30.18
CA PHE A 5 55.74 -24.42 30.03
C PHE A 5 55.03 -23.06 30.01
N VAL A 6 54.44 -22.67 28.87
CA VAL A 6 53.57 -21.49 28.78
C VAL A 6 52.14 -21.91 29.06
N ARG A 7 51.61 -21.48 30.22
CA ARG A 7 50.23 -21.70 30.65
C ARG A 7 49.32 -20.70 29.92
N ARG A 8 48.48 -21.17 28.99
CA ARG A 8 47.45 -20.33 28.34
C ARG A 8 46.34 -20.01 29.35
N LEU A 9 46.12 -18.72 29.60
CA LEU A 9 45.01 -18.21 30.39
C LEU A 9 43.81 -18.02 29.45
N SER A 10 42.80 -18.88 29.55
CA SER A 10 41.52 -18.70 28.85
C SER A 10 40.68 -17.67 29.59
N MET A 11 40.48 -16.50 29.00
CA MET A 11 39.66 -15.43 29.55
C MET A 11 38.21 -15.63 29.08
N THR A 12 37.37 -16.22 29.93
CA THR A 12 35.93 -16.34 29.69
C THR A 12 35.29 -14.97 29.91
N MET A 13 34.93 -14.29 28.83
CA MET A 13 34.19 -13.03 28.87
C MET A 13 32.74 -13.34 29.28
N LEU A 14 32.39 -13.03 30.52
CA LEU A 14 31.01 -13.08 31.02
C LEU A 14 30.30 -11.81 30.54
N SER A 15 29.47 -11.92 29.50
CA SER A 15 28.60 -10.84 29.03
C SER A 15 27.48 -10.61 30.05
N VAL A 16 27.68 -9.65 30.96
CA VAL A 16 26.62 -9.13 31.82
C VAL A 16 25.68 -8.32 30.93
N GLY A 17 24.56 -8.91 30.56
CA GLY A 17 23.45 -8.22 29.91
C GLY A 17 22.85 -7.21 30.89
N VAL A 18 23.14 -5.93 30.70
CA VAL A 18 22.43 -4.86 31.39
C VAL A 18 21.03 -4.78 30.78
N SER A 19 20.07 -5.49 31.37
CA SER A 19 18.65 -5.22 31.15
C SER A 19 18.32 -3.92 31.86
N ALA A 20 18.43 -2.79 31.15
CA ALA A 20 17.88 -1.54 31.64
C ALA A 20 16.37 -1.71 31.85
N PRO A 21 15.81 -1.30 33.01
CA PRO A 21 14.38 -1.33 33.20
C PRO A 21 13.73 -0.43 32.15
N LEU A 22 12.84 -1.01 31.34
CA LEU A 22 11.98 -0.29 30.41
C LEU A 22 11.09 0.64 31.23
N LEU A 23 11.49 1.90 31.37
CA LEU A 23 10.57 2.95 31.78
C LEU A 23 9.42 2.95 30.78
N ALA A 24 8.19 2.86 31.28
CA ALA A 24 7.01 3.03 30.45
C ALA A 24 7.12 4.38 29.73
N GLN A 25 7.25 4.35 28.40
CA GLN A 25 7.35 5.57 27.62
C GLN A 25 6.06 6.37 27.82
N THR A 26 6.18 7.59 28.36
CA THR A 26 5.04 8.52 28.42
C THR A 26 4.63 8.90 27.01
N LEU A 27 3.35 8.73 26.70
CA LEU A 27 2.80 9.03 25.38
C LEU A 27 2.99 10.52 25.07
N PRO A 28 3.69 10.89 23.97
CA PRO A 28 3.88 12.30 23.63
C PRO A 28 2.53 13.01 23.39
N PRO A 29 2.43 14.33 23.67
CA PRO A 29 1.23 15.08 23.34
C PRO A 29 1.06 15.18 21.82
N VAL A 30 -0.19 15.23 21.37
CA VAL A 30 -0.50 15.46 19.94
C VAL A 30 -0.31 16.93 19.62
N ARG A 31 0.56 17.24 18.67
CA ARG A 31 0.79 18.59 18.14
C ARG A 31 0.25 18.75 16.71
N PRO A 32 -0.08 19.96 16.25
CA PRO A 32 -0.38 20.17 14.84
C PRO A 32 0.86 19.96 13.95
N LEU A 33 0.63 19.64 12.68
CA LEU A 33 1.64 19.75 11.63
C LEU A 33 2.12 21.21 11.49
N GLY A 34 3.38 21.39 11.09
CA GLY A 34 3.93 22.71 10.82
C GLY A 34 3.23 23.43 9.67
N ALA A 35 3.54 24.72 9.50
CA ALA A 35 2.88 25.57 8.52
C ALA A 35 3.05 25.07 7.07
N VAL A 36 2.01 25.26 6.26
CA VAL A 36 2.09 25.13 4.80
C VAL A 36 2.86 26.34 4.27
N VAL A 37 3.94 26.08 3.52
CA VAL A 37 4.87 27.10 3.01
C VAL A 37 4.81 27.30 1.49
N ARG A 38 4.23 26.34 0.76
CA ARG A 38 3.96 26.42 -0.69
C ARG A 38 2.69 25.65 -1.04
N ILE A 39 2.01 26.10 -2.09
CA ILE A 39 0.81 25.47 -2.64
C ILE A 39 0.90 25.55 -4.17
N SER A 40 0.72 24.44 -4.88
CA SER A 40 0.62 24.44 -6.34
C SER A 40 -0.71 25.05 -6.80
N PRO A 41 -0.83 25.52 -8.05
CA PRO A 41 -2.13 25.87 -8.61
C PRO A 41 -3.11 24.67 -8.57
N SER A 42 -4.41 24.95 -8.37
CA SER A 42 -5.43 23.94 -8.04
C SER A 42 -5.95 23.13 -9.22
N ASP A 43 -5.66 23.58 -10.43
CA ASP A 43 -6.10 23.01 -11.71
C ASP A 43 -5.00 22.19 -12.40
N VAL A 44 -3.84 22.00 -11.77
CA VAL A 44 -2.69 21.27 -12.34
C VAL A 44 -2.91 19.76 -12.31
N PHE A 45 -3.56 19.23 -11.26
CA PHE A 45 -3.66 17.80 -11.03
C PHE A 45 -5.10 17.28 -11.01
N GLY A 46 -5.30 16.06 -11.50
CA GLY A 46 -6.53 15.30 -11.30
C GLY A 46 -6.51 14.45 -10.02
N SER A 47 -5.37 13.82 -9.72
CA SER A 47 -5.12 13.18 -8.43
C SER A 47 -3.64 12.91 -8.19
N ILE A 48 -3.10 13.38 -7.07
CA ILE A 48 -1.70 13.16 -6.69
C ILE A 48 -1.56 11.83 -5.95
N SER A 49 -0.70 10.94 -6.44
CA SER A 49 -0.45 9.64 -5.78
C SER A 49 0.87 9.58 -5.03
N THR A 50 1.95 10.10 -5.62
CA THR A 50 3.30 10.08 -5.05
C THR A 50 4.06 11.30 -5.54
N VAL A 51 4.88 11.87 -4.65
CA VAL A 51 5.80 12.96 -4.93
C VAL A 51 7.22 12.49 -4.61
N ARG A 52 8.15 12.72 -5.55
CA ARG A 52 9.59 12.47 -5.35
C ARG A 52 10.34 13.78 -5.35
N PRO A 53 10.96 14.20 -4.24
CA PRO A 53 11.85 15.35 -4.25
C PRO A 53 13.12 15.02 -5.06
N LEU A 54 13.59 16.01 -5.79
CA LEU A 54 14.83 16.03 -6.53
C LEU A 54 15.77 17.11 -5.98
N PRO A 55 17.07 17.08 -6.33
CA PRO A 55 18.00 18.16 -6.00
C PRO A 55 17.50 19.54 -6.45
N GLY A 56 17.83 20.57 -5.68
CA GLY A 56 17.41 21.95 -5.95
C GLY A 56 15.97 22.27 -5.54
N GLY A 57 15.28 21.36 -4.82
CA GLY A 57 13.91 21.58 -4.33
C GLY A 57 12.82 21.30 -5.35
N ARG A 58 13.19 20.85 -6.55
CA ARG A 58 12.26 20.38 -7.58
C ARG A 58 11.58 19.08 -7.16
N VAL A 59 10.44 18.76 -7.77
CA VAL A 59 9.70 17.54 -7.46
C VAL A 59 9.11 16.89 -8.71
N LEU A 60 9.14 15.55 -8.73
CA LEU A 60 8.33 14.76 -9.65
C LEU A 60 6.99 14.44 -8.98
N VAL A 61 5.89 14.62 -9.72
CA VAL A 61 4.53 14.38 -9.22
C VAL A 61 3.79 13.43 -10.14
N ASN A 62 3.39 12.28 -9.61
CA ASN A 62 2.64 11.27 -10.35
C ASN A 62 1.12 11.52 -10.23
N ASP A 63 0.51 11.95 -11.33
CA ASP A 63 -0.93 12.19 -11.44
C ASP A 63 -1.65 11.02 -12.11
N LEU A 64 -2.41 10.27 -11.32
CA LEU A 64 -3.06 9.05 -11.79
C LEU A 64 -4.30 9.30 -12.66
N VAL A 65 -5.00 10.41 -12.43
CA VAL A 65 -6.26 10.70 -13.13
C VAL A 65 -5.96 11.27 -14.51
N ARG A 66 -5.01 12.22 -14.58
CA ARG A 66 -4.57 12.78 -15.86
C ARG A 66 -3.55 11.90 -16.58
N ARG A 67 -3.02 10.86 -15.90
CA ARG A 67 -2.00 9.94 -16.42
C ARG A 67 -0.79 10.71 -16.95
N GLN A 68 -0.18 11.49 -16.07
CA GLN A 68 0.99 12.28 -16.36
C GLN A 68 1.97 12.26 -15.18
N LEU A 69 3.25 12.34 -15.50
CA LEU A 69 4.35 12.59 -14.57
C LEU A 69 4.87 14.00 -14.83
N LEU A 70 4.68 14.89 -13.85
CA LEU A 70 5.06 16.29 -13.97
C LEU A 70 6.33 16.58 -13.18
N LEU A 71 7.21 17.41 -13.73
CA LEU A 71 8.31 18.05 -13.02
C LEU A 71 7.88 19.45 -12.61
N LEU A 72 8.00 19.75 -11.32
CA LEU A 72 7.73 21.07 -10.76
C LEU A 72 9.00 21.66 -10.19
N ASP A 73 9.09 22.99 -10.24
CA ASP A 73 10.16 23.76 -9.63
C ASP A 73 10.07 23.80 -8.09
N SER A 74 11.01 24.49 -7.44
CA SER A 74 11.00 24.69 -5.98
C SER A 74 9.84 25.55 -5.46
N THR A 75 9.09 26.20 -6.35
CA THR A 75 7.90 26.99 -6.04
C THR A 75 6.59 26.23 -6.30
N LEU A 76 6.68 24.96 -6.71
CA LEU A 76 5.57 24.09 -7.12
C LEU A 76 4.87 24.52 -8.41
N VAL A 77 5.58 25.21 -9.30
CA VAL A 77 5.13 25.54 -10.66
C VAL A 77 5.64 24.48 -11.62
N GLN A 78 4.80 24.07 -12.58
CA GLN A 78 5.16 23.07 -13.57
C GLN A 78 6.28 23.58 -14.49
N GLU A 79 7.40 22.85 -14.56
CA GLU A 79 8.51 23.10 -15.49
C GLU A 79 8.35 22.25 -16.76
N ALA A 80 7.96 20.98 -16.60
CA ALA A 80 7.91 20.03 -17.71
C ALA A 80 6.91 18.89 -17.49
N VAL A 81 6.48 18.29 -18.59
CA VAL A 81 5.80 16.98 -18.63
C VAL A 81 6.86 15.92 -18.94
N VAL A 82 7.15 15.04 -17.99
CA VAL A 82 8.20 14.02 -18.12
C VAL A 82 7.67 12.77 -18.83
N ALA A 83 6.41 12.40 -18.55
CA ALA A 83 5.72 11.29 -19.20
C ALA A 83 4.21 11.56 -19.23
N ASP A 84 3.54 11.26 -20.34
CA ASP A 84 2.09 11.34 -20.49
C ASP A 84 1.58 10.31 -21.51
N THR A 85 0.29 10.38 -21.84
CA THR A 85 -0.37 9.47 -22.80
C THR A 85 -0.25 9.97 -24.25
N THR A 86 0.61 10.94 -24.55
CA THR A 86 0.70 11.57 -25.87
C THR A 86 1.95 11.13 -26.62
N ALA A 87 1.93 11.27 -27.94
CA ALA A 87 3.10 10.99 -28.78
C ALA A 87 4.31 11.89 -28.44
N ALA A 88 4.10 13.06 -27.81
CA ALA A 88 5.18 13.96 -27.41
C ALA A 88 6.13 13.32 -26.38
N THR A 89 5.62 12.41 -25.54
CA THR A 89 6.43 11.62 -24.59
C THR A 89 6.54 10.16 -25.01
N ALA A 90 6.30 9.85 -26.30
CA ALA A 90 6.23 8.49 -26.82
C ALA A 90 5.22 7.59 -26.07
N ASN A 91 4.14 8.16 -25.53
CA ASN A 91 3.13 7.50 -24.71
C ASN A 91 3.74 6.80 -23.48
N ALA A 92 4.73 7.44 -22.86
CA ALA A 92 5.47 6.92 -21.71
C ALA A 92 4.60 6.63 -20.48
N TYR A 93 3.41 7.22 -20.39
CA TYR A 93 2.37 6.87 -19.42
C TYR A 93 1.22 6.16 -20.15
N SER A 94 1.25 4.83 -20.21
CA SER A 94 0.30 4.06 -21.01
C SER A 94 -1.10 3.92 -20.36
N GLY A 95 -1.91 2.97 -20.85
CA GLY A 95 -3.33 2.82 -20.50
C GLY A 95 -3.65 2.37 -19.07
N ARG A 96 -2.66 2.25 -18.17
CA ARG A 96 -2.83 1.85 -16.76
C ARG A 96 -2.15 2.83 -15.82
N THR A 97 -2.53 2.83 -14.54
CA THR A 97 -1.81 3.58 -13.51
C THR A 97 -0.38 3.10 -13.40
N ALA A 98 0.55 4.05 -13.33
CA ALA A 98 1.97 3.81 -13.15
C ALA A 98 2.42 4.18 -11.74
N GLY A 99 3.60 3.68 -11.34
CA GLY A 99 4.21 3.96 -10.04
C GLY A 99 5.41 4.88 -10.15
N LEU A 100 5.70 5.60 -9.08
CA LEU A 100 6.88 6.45 -8.96
C LEU A 100 7.60 6.14 -7.65
N ILE A 101 8.85 5.69 -7.73
CA ILE A 101 9.66 5.33 -6.55
C ILE A 101 11.06 5.92 -6.63
N ALA A 102 11.71 6.04 -5.47
CA ALA A 102 13.12 6.41 -5.39
C ALA A 102 13.99 5.39 -6.12
N TYR A 103 15.10 5.85 -6.71
CA TYR A 103 16.11 4.98 -7.30
C TYR A 103 17.50 5.56 -7.09
N ARG A 104 18.49 4.70 -6.84
CA ARG A 104 19.94 4.99 -6.67
C ARG A 104 20.32 6.48 -6.70
N GLY A 105 20.76 7.00 -5.55
CA GLY A 105 21.15 8.40 -5.43
C GLY A 105 19.94 9.33 -5.54
N ASP A 106 20.00 10.29 -6.45
CA ASP A 106 18.98 11.31 -6.70
C ASP A 106 17.98 10.93 -7.81
N SER A 107 18.09 9.72 -8.35
CA SER A 107 17.24 9.24 -9.44
C SER A 107 15.88 8.73 -8.96
N SER A 108 14.98 8.50 -9.90
CA SER A 108 13.66 7.90 -9.69
C SER A 108 13.37 6.85 -10.75
N LEU A 109 12.52 5.88 -10.39
CA LEU A 109 11.92 4.98 -11.36
C LEU A 109 10.44 5.30 -11.51
N PHE A 110 10.04 5.49 -12.76
CA PHE A 110 8.65 5.50 -13.16
C PHE A 110 8.29 4.16 -13.79
N ILE A 111 7.39 3.40 -13.17
CA ILE A 111 7.09 2.01 -13.50
C ILE A 111 5.73 1.93 -14.17
N ASP A 112 5.69 1.54 -15.44
CA ASP A 112 4.45 1.36 -16.19
C ASP A 112 4.13 -0.13 -16.42
N PRO A 113 3.10 -0.68 -15.76
CA PRO A 113 2.77 -2.09 -15.83
C PRO A 113 2.11 -2.49 -17.15
N ALA A 114 1.61 -1.56 -17.96
CA ALA A 114 1.01 -1.91 -19.25
C ALA A 114 2.06 -2.05 -20.36
N SER A 115 3.09 -1.21 -20.37
CA SER A 115 4.26 -1.36 -21.27
C SER A 115 5.34 -2.30 -20.72
N LEU A 116 5.23 -2.74 -19.47
CA LEU A 116 6.24 -3.55 -18.76
C LEU A 116 7.63 -2.87 -18.73
N SER A 117 7.62 -1.53 -18.66
CA SER A 117 8.82 -0.70 -18.70
C SER A 117 9.02 0.10 -17.41
N MET A 118 10.26 0.48 -17.15
CA MET A 118 10.66 1.37 -16.08
C MET A 118 11.54 2.49 -16.64
N LEU A 119 11.08 3.73 -16.57
CA LEU A 119 11.88 4.90 -16.95
C LEU A 119 12.79 5.27 -15.78
N VAL A 120 14.08 5.41 -16.05
CA VAL A 120 15.06 5.97 -15.11
C VAL A 120 15.09 7.46 -15.33
N ILE A 121 14.73 8.21 -14.30
CA ILE A 121 14.69 9.67 -14.30
C ILE A 121 15.82 10.15 -13.40
N ASP A 122 16.71 10.98 -13.90
CA ASP A 122 17.83 11.52 -13.13
C ASP A 122 17.40 12.66 -12.18
N GLY A 123 18.35 13.17 -11.37
CA GLY A 123 18.11 14.33 -10.51
C GLY A 123 17.79 15.63 -11.28
N ALA A 124 17.98 15.65 -12.60
CA ALA A 124 17.57 16.75 -13.46
C ALA A 124 16.10 16.67 -13.91
N GLY A 125 15.43 15.55 -13.63
CA GLY A 125 14.08 15.26 -14.10
C GLY A 125 14.02 14.72 -15.52
N GLN A 126 15.16 14.29 -16.10
CA GLN A 126 15.26 13.79 -17.46
C GLN A 126 15.23 12.27 -17.51
N VAL A 127 14.54 11.71 -18.50
CA VAL A 127 14.57 10.26 -18.75
C VAL A 127 15.92 9.90 -19.39
N THR A 128 16.76 9.17 -18.66
CA THR A 128 18.11 8.80 -19.10
C THR A 128 18.19 7.38 -19.64
N ARG A 129 17.26 6.52 -19.24
CA ARG A 129 17.24 5.10 -19.62
C ARG A 129 15.84 4.51 -19.49
N VAL A 130 15.56 3.51 -20.30
CA VAL A 130 14.40 2.61 -20.12
C VAL A 130 14.91 1.22 -19.75
N MET A 131 14.29 0.61 -18.74
CA MET A 131 14.58 -0.76 -18.29
C MET A 131 13.32 -1.62 -18.40
N ALA A 132 13.50 -2.92 -18.55
CA ALA A 132 12.39 -3.87 -18.47
C ALA A 132 12.04 -4.13 -16.99
N VAL A 133 10.75 -4.29 -16.68
CA VAL A 133 10.32 -4.77 -15.35
C VAL A 133 10.91 -6.17 -15.11
N PRO A 134 11.52 -6.45 -13.94
CA PRO A 134 12.25 -7.70 -13.70
C PRO A 134 11.33 -8.94 -13.73
N ARG A 135 10.06 -8.77 -13.36
CA ARG A 135 9.03 -9.82 -13.37
C ARG A 135 7.71 -9.29 -13.95
N PRO A 136 7.40 -9.57 -15.23
CA PRO A 136 6.18 -9.09 -15.87
C PRO A 136 4.88 -9.45 -15.13
N SER A 137 4.81 -10.64 -14.52
CA SER A 137 3.65 -11.08 -13.73
C SER A 137 3.37 -10.22 -12.49
N ASP A 138 4.38 -9.49 -12.04
CA ASP A 138 4.36 -8.78 -10.76
C ASP A 138 4.32 -7.26 -10.95
N ALA A 139 4.37 -6.76 -12.19
CA ALA A 139 4.49 -5.34 -12.52
C ALA A 139 3.42 -4.47 -11.84
N GLN A 140 2.18 -4.96 -11.79
CA GLN A 140 1.05 -4.26 -11.16
C GLN A 140 1.25 -4.04 -9.64
N PHE A 141 2.07 -4.84 -8.97
CA PHE A 141 2.31 -4.75 -7.54
C PHE A 141 3.51 -3.86 -7.19
N MET A 142 4.30 -3.46 -8.19
CA MET A 142 5.48 -2.61 -8.02
C MET A 142 5.14 -1.12 -8.11
N ILE A 143 3.89 -0.74 -8.42
CA ILE A 143 3.51 0.67 -8.62
C ILE A 143 3.10 1.41 -7.34
N GLY A 144 2.92 0.68 -6.23
CA GLY A 144 2.46 1.23 -4.96
C GLY A 144 0.94 1.41 -4.85
N GLY A 145 0.49 2.36 -4.04
CA GLY A 145 -0.94 2.62 -3.78
C GLY A 145 -1.60 1.53 -2.93
N PRO A 146 -2.63 0.81 -3.43
CA PRO A 146 -3.34 -0.23 -2.66
C PRO A 146 -2.45 -1.43 -2.28
N PHE A 147 -1.25 -1.54 -2.87
CA PHE A 147 -0.30 -2.60 -2.60
C PHE A 147 0.84 -2.18 -1.65
N GLY A 148 0.78 -0.99 -1.06
CA GLY A 148 1.80 -0.48 -0.15
C GLY A 148 2.73 0.54 -0.83
N THR A 149 3.92 0.74 -0.26
CA THR A 149 4.93 1.68 -0.79
C THR A 149 6.19 0.91 -1.17
N PRO A 150 6.31 0.45 -2.43
CA PRO A 150 7.49 -0.25 -2.90
C PRO A 150 8.70 0.68 -2.91
N GLY A 151 9.88 0.08 -2.88
CA GLY A 151 11.15 0.81 -2.85
C GLY A 151 12.32 -0.13 -3.08
N PHE A 152 13.51 0.30 -2.68
CA PHE A 152 14.73 -0.48 -2.82
C PHE A 152 15.35 -0.79 -1.46
N ASP A 153 15.95 -1.97 -1.34
CA ASP A 153 16.88 -2.24 -0.25
C ASP A 153 18.30 -1.77 -0.60
N SER A 154 19.21 -1.81 0.39
CA SER A 154 20.61 -1.40 0.20
C SER A 154 21.40 -2.28 -0.78
N LYS A 155 20.86 -3.44 -1.17
CA LYS A 155 21.43 -4.32 -2.21
C LYS A 155 20.89 -4.01 -3.60
N GLY A 156 20.04 -2.99 -3.75
CA GLY A 156 19.47 -2.59 -5.03
C GLY A 156 18.37 -3.51 -5.55
N ARG A 157 17.71 -4.26 -4.65
CA ARG A 157 16.54 -5.09 -5.00
C ARG A 157 15.26 -4.29 -4.81
N ILE A 158 14.31 -4.40 -5.75
CA ILE A 158 12.98 -3.82 -5.58
C ILE A 158 12.23 -4.64 -4.53
N VAL A 159 11.69 -3.98 -3.52
CA VAL A 159 10.86 -4.58 -2.47
C VAL A 159 9.40 -4.15 -2.68
N TYR A 160 8.49 -5.11 -2.70
CA TYR A 160 7.07 -4.87 -2.98
C TYR A 160 6.18 -5.95 -2.36
N ARG A 161 4.89 -5.66 -2.18
CA ARG A 161 3.90 -6.64 -1.77
C ARG A 161 3.64 -7.62 -2.92
N GLY A 162 3.81 -8.91 -2.70
CA GLY A 162 3.49 -9.92 -3.71
C GLY A 162 2.00 -10.20 -3.84
N PHE A 163 1.60 -10.81 -4.96
CA PHE A 163 0.23 -11.24 -5.19
C PHE A 163 -0.15 -12.40 -4.26
N THR A 164 -1.32 -12.31 -3.65
CA THR A 164 -1.91 -13.38 -2.84
C THR A 164 -2.87 -14.20 -3.69
N ARG A 165 -2.49 -15.44 -4.01
CA ARG A 165 -3.35 -16.35 -4.76
C ARG A 165 -4.39 -16.99 -3.83
N PRO A 166 -5.68 -17.00 -4.20
CA PRO A 166 -6.68 -17.83 -3.54
C PRO A 166 -6.22 -19.29 -3.56
N ASN A 167 -6.46 -20.02 -2.47
CA ASN A 167 -6.30 -21.47 -2.49
C ASN A 167 -7.51 -22.07 -3.22
N LEU A 168 -7.31 -22.46 -4.49
CA LEU A 168 -8.35 -23.06 -5.31
C LEU A 168 -8.56 -24.52 -4.87
N PRO A 169 -9.80 -24.95 -4.60
CA PRO A 169 -10.07 -26.36 -4.38
C PRO A 169 -9.76 -27.16 -5.66
N PRO A 170 -9.46 -28.47 -5.51
CA PRO A 170 -9.29 -29.33 -6.67
C PRO A 170 -10.55 -29.33 -7.55
N PRO A 171 -10.42 -29.51 -8.88
CA PRO A 171 -11.56 -29.61 -9.76
C PRO A 171 -12.45 -30.81 -9.35
N PRO A 172 -13.77 -30.74 -9.60
CA PRO A 172 -14.67 -31.84 -9.30
C PRO A 172 -14.20 -33.15 -9.94
N SER A 173 -14.17 -34.23 -9.18
CA SER A 173 -13.83 -35.57 -9.65
C SER A 173 -15.09 -36.28 -10.18
N PRO A 174 -14.99 -37.16 -11.20
CA PRO A 174 -16.09 -38.04 -11.59
C PRO A 174 -16.58 -38.98 -10.46
N SER A 175 -15.77 -39.17 -9.42
CA SER A 175 -16.12 -39.91 -8.21
C SER A 175 -16.88 -39.09 -7.16
N ASP A 176 -17.05 -37.78 -7.38
CA ASP A 176 -17.76 -36.92 -6.43
C ASP A 176 -19.27 -37.24 -6.46
N PRO A 177 -19.95 -37.24 -5.29
CA PRO A 177 -21.38 -37.49 -5.24
C PRO A 177 -22.16 -36.52 -6.14
N PRO A 178 -23.24 -36.96 -6.81
CA PRO A 178 -24.16 -36.06 -7.50
C PRO A 178 -24.66 -34.97 -6.53
N GLY A 179 -24.42 -33.70 -6.87
CA GLY A 179 -24.72 -32.56 -5.99
C GLY A 179 -23.60 -32.17 -5.01
N ALA A 180 -22.37 -32.65 -5.20
CA ALA A 180 -21.20 -32.18 -4.46
C ALA A 180 -21.15 -30.64 -4.48
N ARG A 181 -21.17 -30.04 -3.29
CA ARG A 181 -21.19 -28.59 -3.13
C ARG A 181 -19.92 -27.99 -3.72
N MET A 182 -20.06 -26.95 -4.54
CA MET A 182 -18.92 -26.16 -5.01
C MET A 182 -18.12 -25.68 -3.80
N GLN A 183 -16.88 -26.13 -3.68
CA GLN A 183 -15.97 -25.65 -2.64
C GLN A 183 -15.58 -24.21 -2.97
N VAL A 184 -15.65 -23.33 -1.98
CA VAL A 184 -15.31 -21.92 -2.14
C VAL A 184 -13.80 -21.77 -1.98
N PRO A 185 -13.09 -21.07 -2.89
CA PRO A 185 -11.68 -20.78 -2.69
C PRO A 185 -11.43 -20.12 -1.33
N GLN A 186 -10.48 -20.65 -0.57
CA GLN A 186 -10.08 -20.01 0.68
C GLN A 186 -9.17 -18.84 0.35
N GLN A 187 -9.55 -17.66 0.83
CA GLN A 187 -8.73 -16.48 0.67
C GLN A 187 -7.63 -16.47 1.73
N PRO A 188 -6.38 -16.17 1.34
CA PRO A 188 -5.29 -16.04 2.29
C PRO A 188 -5.49 -14.84 3.22
N ASP A 189 -5.02 -14.97 4.46
CA ASP A 189 -5.02 -13.92 5.48
C ASP A 189 -3.64 -13.24 5.64
N SER A 190 -2.68 -13.64 4.81
CA SER A 190 -1.31 -13.14 4.80
C SER A 190 -0.84 -12.86 3.37
N ALA A 191 -0.03 -11.82 3.20
CA ALA A 191 0.61 -11.50 1.92
C ALA A 191 2.15 -11.51 2.06
N PRO A 192 2.88 -12.00 1.04
CA PRO A 192 4.33 -11.94 1.04
C PRO A 192 4.81 -10.52 0.73
N ILE A 193 5.95 -10.13 1.31
CA ILE A 193 6.77 -9.01 0.87
C ILE A 193 7.94 -9.62 0.10
N LEU A 194 8.01 -9.33 -1.19
CA LEU A 194 8.98 -9.88 -2.13
C LEU A 194 10.12 -8.90 -2.35
N ARG A 195 11.31 -9.43 -2.64
CA ARG A 195 12.50 -8.68 -3.08
C ARG A 195 12.99 -9.27 -4.38
N VAL A 196 13.16 -8.44 -5.41
CA VAL A 196 13.68 -8.89 -6.71
C VAL A 196 14.92 -8.09 -7.10
N ALA A 197 15.99 -8.81 -7.42
CA ALA A 197 17.22 -8.21 -7.94
C ALA A 197 17.02 -7.78 -9.41
N LEU A 198 17.46 -6.56 -9.76
CA LEU A 198 17.26 -6.04 -11.11
C LEU A 198 18.16 -6.70 -12.17
N ASP A 199 19.35 -7.12 -11.77
CA ASP A 199 20.40 -7.69 -12.64
C ASP A 199 20.17 -9.18 -12.90
N THR A 200 19.98 -9.97 -11.84
CA THR A 200 19.84 -11.43 -11.89
C THR A 200 18.39 -11.88 -11.98
N ARG A 201 17.43 -10.99 -11.71
CA ARG A 201 15.99 -11.29 -11.58
C ARG A 201 15.67 -12.31 -10.48
N ALA A 202 16.64 -12.57 -9.59
CA ALA A 202 16.45 -13.46 -8.45
C ALA A 202 15.36 -12.89 -7.54
N LEU A 203 14.37 -13.74 -7.22
CA LEU A 203 13.25 -13.42 -6.34
C LEU A 203 13.49 -14.06 -4.98
N ASP A 204 13.22 -13.29 -3.94
CA ASP A 204 13.29 -13.72 -2.55
C ASP A 204 12.06 -13.19 -1.78
N THR A 205 11.67 -13.89 -0.72
CA THR A 205 10.60 -13.47 0.19
C THR A 205 11.23 -12.87 1.46
N ALA A 206 11.06 -11.56 1.66
CA ALA A 206 11.59 -10.90 2.85
C ALA A 206 10.81 -11.28 4.12
N SER A 207 9.48 -11.28 4.03
CA SER A 207 8.59 -11.51 5.17
C SER A 207 7.15 -11.77 4.68
N PHE A 208 6.27 -12.07 5.63
CA PHE A 208 4.83 -12.06 5.47
C PHE A 208 4.20 -11.08 6.45
N PHE A 209 3.07 -10.50 6.05
CA PHE A 209 2.28 -9.61 6.89
C PHE A 209 0.80 -9.94 6.77
N ARG A 210 0.06 -9.73 7.87
CA ARG A 210 -1.38 -10.00 7.94
C ARG A 210 -2.17 -9.01 7.09
N ILE A 211 -3.06 -9.53 6.25
CA ILE A 211 -3.99 -8.74 5.41
C ILE A 211 -5.44 -8.97 5.83
N PRO A 212 -6.39 -8.12 5.40
CA PRO A 212 -7.81 -8.38 5.64
C PRO A 212 -8.21 -9.74 5.06
N LYS A 213 -8.86 -10.57 5.88
CA LYS A 213 -9.48 -11.80 5.41
C LYS A 213 -10.75 -11.44 4.66
N THR A 214 -10.78 -11.72 3.36
CA THR A 214 -11.99 -11.63 2.55
C THR A 214 -12.68 -12.99 2.56
N SER A 215 -13.98 -13.06 2.82
CA SER A 215 -14.72 -14.33 2.72
C SER A 215 -15.80 -14.25 1.65
N ALA A 216 -16.29 -15.39 1.19
CA ALA A 216 -17.35 -15.48 0.21
C ALA A 216 -18.42 -16.44 0.72
N LYS A 217 -19.67 -15.98 0.73
CA LYS A 217 -20.85 -16.78 1.00
C LYS A 217 -21.39 -17.31 -0.31
N VAL A 218 -21.47 -18.63 -0.45
CA VAL A 218 -22.00 -19.28 -1.65
C VAL A 218 -23.37 -19.85 -1.34
N THR A 219 -24.37 -19.46 -2.13
CA THR A 219 -25.75 -19.95 -2.05
C THR A 219 -26.14 -20.53 -3.40
N GLN A 220 -26.76 -21.71 -3.42
CA GLN A 220 -27.29 -22.32 -4.63
C GLN A 220 -28.82 -22.34 -4.53
N ASN A 221 -29.52 -21.90 -5.58
CA ASN A 221 -30.98 -21.97 -5.62
C ASN A 221 -31.47 -23.32 -6.14
N ASP A 222 -32.78 -23.55 -6.07
CA ASP A 222 -33.44 -24.81 -6.46
C ASP A 222 -33.28 -25.16 -7.96
N ARG A 223 -32.89 -24.17 -8.79
CA ARG A 223 -32.56 -24.36 -10.22
C ARG A 223 -31.09 -24.68 -10.44
N GLY A 224 -30.32 -24.92 -9.38
CA GLY A 224 -28.90 -25.19 -9.43
C GLY A 224 -28.01 -23.97 -9.68
N GLN A 225 -28.56 -22.75 -9.74
CA GLN A 225 -27.77 -21.53 -9.98
C GLN A 225 -26.99 -21.15 -8.72
N VAL A 226 -25.68 -20.96 -8.88
CA VAL A 226 -24.77 -20.57 -7.81
C VAL A 226 -24.65 -19.06 -7.73
N SER A 227 -24.85 -18.49 -6.55
CA SER A 227 -24.61 -17.08 -6.22
C SER A 227 -23.46 -17.01 -5.22
N VAL A 228 -22.44 -16.21 -5.55
CA VAL A 228 -21.28 -15.95 -4.70
C VAL A 228 -21.36 -14.51 -4.21
N GLN A 229 -21.45 -14.32 -2.90
CA GLN A 229 -21.53 -13.01 -2.27
C GLN A 229 -20.27 -12.78 -1.43
N MET A 230 -19.52 -11.73 -1.73
CA MET A 230 -18.33 -11.36 -0.95
C MET A 230 -18.77 -10.77 0.40
N VAL A 231 -18.17 -11.26 1.49
CA VAL A 231 -18.38 -10.77 2.85
C VAL A 231 -17.12 -10.04 3.30
N MET A 232 -17.29 -8.79 3.72
CA MET A 232 -16.20 -7.90 4.10
C MET A 232 -16.22 -7.58 5.59
N ASN A 233 -15.04 -7.56 6.20
CA ASN A 233 -14.85 -6.96 7.52
C ASN A 233 -14.42 -5.48 7.34
N PRO A 234 -15.24 -4.49 7.77
CA PRO A 234 -14.91 -3.07 7.64
C PRO A 234 -13.89 -2.56 8.68
N MET A 235 -13.59 -3.34 9.72
CA MET A 235 -12.60 -3.03 10.76
C MET A 235 -11.65 -4.22 10.99
N PRO A 236 -10.86 -4.60 9.98
CA PRO A 236 -9.95 -5.72 10.13
C PRO A 236 -8.73 -5.32 10.98
N VAL A 237 -8.25 -6.25 11.80
CA VAL A 237 -6.92 -6.17 12.42
C VAL A 237 -5.90 -6.66 11.40
N VAL A 238 -5.02 -5.77 10.95
CA VAL A 238 -4.05 -6.02 9.86
C VAL A 238 -2.67 -5.53 10.25
N ASP A 239 -1.65 -6.05 9.57
CA ASP A 239 -0.32 -5.47 9.61
C ASP A 239 -0.16 -4.46 8.45
N ASP A 240 0.85 -3.61 8.54
CA ASP A 240 1.26 -2.75 7.43
C ASP A 240 2.77 -2.57 7.39
N TRP A 241 3.31 -2.08 6.29
CA TRP A 241 4.75 -2.03 6.10
C TRP A 241 5.24 -0.86 5.25
N THR A 242 6.51 -0.50 5.43
CA THR A 242 7.21 0.47 4.58
C THR A 242 8.72 0.21 4.61
N LEU A 243 9.45 0.76 3.64
CA LEU A 243 10.91 0.77 3.64
C LEU A 243 11.43 2.10 4.17
N LEU A 244 12.41 2.03 5.07
CA LEU A 244 13.23 3.19 5.45
C LEU A 244 14.25 3.50 4.33
N PRO A 245 14.82 4.73 4.30
CA PRO A 245 15.79 5.14 3.27
C PRO A 245 17.01 4.25 3.12
N ASP A 246 17.42 3.56 4.19
CA ASP A 246 18.56 2.63 4.18
C ASP A 246 18.20 1.21 3.69
N GLY A 247 16.93 0.99 3.34
CA GLY A 247 16.43 -0.29 2.89
C GLY A 247 15.94 -1.23 4.00
N THR A 248 15.92 -0.78 5.26
CA THR A 248 15.31 -1.55 6.35
C THR A 248 13.80 -1.60 6.17
N LEU A 249 13.23 -2.80 6.21
CA LEU A 249 11.80 -3.02 6.19
C LEU A 249 11.22 -2.85 7.59
N ALA A 250 10.31 -1.89 7.74
CA ALA A 250 9.51 -1.68 8.93
C ALA A 250 8.16 -2.38 8.75
N LEU A 251 7.88 -3.35 9.61
CA LEU A 251 6.64 -4.11 9.60
C LEU A 251 5.88 -3.83 10.91
N VAL A 252 4.77 -3.11 10.81
CA VAL A 252 3.96 -2.70 11.95
C VAL A 252 2.89 -3.75 12.19
N ARG A 253 2.87 -4.31 13.41
CA ARG A 253 1.92 -5.35 13.80
C ARG A 253 0.66 -4.75 14.36
N GLY A 254 -0.48 -5.06 13.74
CA GLY A 254 -1.77 -4.50 14.17
C GLY A 254 -2.35 -5.14 15.42
N ALA A 255 -1.93 -6.36 15.75
CA ALA A 255 -2.47 -7.13 16.86
C ALA A 255 -2.20 -6.49 18.23
N ASP A 256 -1.03 -5.88 18.41
CA ASP A 256 -0.57 -5.33 19.68
C ASP A 256 0.33 -4.08 19.52
N TYR A 257 0.36 -3.51 18.32
CA TYR A 257 1.00 -2.23 17.99
C TYR A 257 2.48 -2.15 18.35
N HIS A 258 3.28 -3.01 17.74
CA HIS A 258 4.75 -2.95 17.76
C HIS A 258 5.32 -2.96 16.34
N VAL A 259 6.63 -2.74 16.22
CA VAL A 259 7.34 -2.76 14.94
C VAL A 259 8.36 -3.88 14.93
N ASP A 260 8.33 -4.69 13.89
CA ASP A 260 9.44 -5.56 13.49
C ASP A 260 10.31 -4.82 12.47
N TRP A 261 11.59 -4.65 12.78
CA TRP A 261 12.59 -4.16 11.85
C TRP A 261 13.29 -5.36 11.20
N LEU A 262 13.31 -5.39 9.87
CA LEU A 262 14.02 -6.39 9.09
C LEU A 262 15.06 -5.68 8.22
N ALA A 263 16.33 -5.84 8.57
CA ALA A 263 17.40 -5.22 7.82
C ALA A 263 17.70 -6.00 6.52
N PRO A 264 18.35 -5.37 5.51
CA PRO A 264 18.68 -6.03 4.23
C PRO A 264 19.60 -7.26 4.33
N ASP A 265 20.34 -7.40 5.43
CA ASP A 265 21.18 -8.55 5.74
C ASP A 265 20.38 -9.74 6.30
N GLY A 266 19.10 -9.55 6.63
CA GLY A 266 18.21 -10.56 7.20
C GLY A 266 18.10 -10.51 8.72
N SER A 267 18.88 -9.66 9.40
CA SER A 267 18.72 -9.45 10.84
C SER A 267 17.34 -8.87 11.16
N ARG A 268 16.80 -9.29 12.31
CA ARG A 268 15.44 -8.93 12.76
C ARG A 268 15.48 -8.48 14.20
N THR A 269 14.77 -7.40 14.48
CA THR A 269 14.58 -6.88 15.84
C THR A 269 13.16 -6.40 16.02
N SER A 270 12.54 -6.70 17.16
CA SER A 270 11.20 -6.26 17.48
C SER A 270 11.24 -5.20 18.58
N THR A 271 10.43 -4.16 18.44
CA THR A 271 10.23 -3.18 19.50
C THR A 271 9.36 -3.78 20.61
N PRO A 272 9.41 -3.24 21.84
CA PRO A 272 8.30 -3.36 22.76
C PRO A 272 7.00 -2.83 22.12
N LYS A 273 5.86 -3.17 22.73
CA LYS A 273 4.57 -2.58 22.35
C LYS A 273 4.63 -1.06 22.51
N ILE A 274 4.24 -0.35 21.47
CA ILE A 274 4.18 1.10 21.49
C ILE A 274 2.95 1.51 22.32
N PRO A 275 3.08 2.45 23.27
CA PRO A 275 1.93 2.95 24.01
C PRO A 275 0.86 3.51 23.06
N PHE A 276 -0.38 3.05 23.23
CA PHE A 276 -1.52 3.50 22.43
C PHE A 276 -2.80 3.52 23.27
N GLU A 277 -3.64 4.51 23.01
CA GLU A 277 -4.93 4.70 23.70
C GLU A 277 -6.00 3.79 23.08
N TRP A 278 -5.92 2.49 23.37
CA TRP A 278 -6.84 1.49 22.84
C TRP A 278 -8.28 1.76 23.29
N GLN A 279 -9.17 1.95 22.31
CA GLN A 279 -10.60 2.18 22.56
C GLN A 279 -11.36 0.85 22.54
N ARG A 280 -11.89 0.43 23.70
CA ARG A 280 -12.80 -0.71 23.77
C ARG A 280 -14.12 -0.39 23.07
N LEU A 281 -14.64 -1.34 22.31
CA LEU A 281 -15.91 -1.24 21.60
C LEU A 281 -16.98 -2.06 22.32
N SER A 282 -18.09 -1.42 22.68
CA SER A 282 -19.30 -2.14 23.12
C SER A 282 -19.98 -2.80 21.92
N ASP A 283 -20.86 -3.77 22.18
CA ASP A 283 -21.63 -4.44 21.12
C ASP A 283 -22.49 -3.44 20.33
N GLU A 284 -23.08 -2.46 21.01
CA GLU A 284 -23.81 -1.35 20.38
C GLU A 284 -22.89 -0.52 19.46
N ALA A 285 -21.69 -0.15 19.93
CA ALA A 285 -20.74 0.61 19.11
C ALA A 285 -20.28 -0.18 17.88
N LYS A 286 -20.12 -1.51 18.00
CA LYS A 286 -19.82 -2.40 16.87
C LYS A 286 -20.97 -2.40 15.85
N ALA A 287 -22.23 -2.50 16.31
CA ALA A 287 -23.40 -2.46 15.44
C ALA A 287 -23.54 -1.11 14.71
N THR A 288 -23.47 0.02 15.43
CA THR A 288 -23.52 1.36 14.85
C THR A 288 -22.42 1.58 13.81
N PHE A 289 -21.22 1.05 14.06
CA PHE A 289 -20.12 1.13 13.11
C PHE A 289 -20.39 0.34 11.83
N LEU A 290 -20.95 -0.88 11.92
CA LEU A 290 -21.31 -1.68 10.76
C LEU A 290 -22.33 -0.97 9.88
N ASP A 291 -23.39 -0.42 10.48
CA ASP A 291 -24.42 0.31 9.74
C ASP A 291 -23.83 1.53 9.02
N SER A 292 -23.02 2.32 9.73
CA SER A 292 -22.33 3.49 9.18
C SER A 292 -21.38 3.11 8.05
N ALA A 293 -20.62 2.02 8.22
CA ALA A 293 -19.71 1.52 7.20
C ALA A 293 -20.47 1.05 5.95
N LYS A 294 -21.59 0.35 6.13
CA LYS A 294 -22.41 -0.13 5.01
C LYS A 294 -22.95 1.03 4.19
N THR A 295 -23.54 2.04 4.84
CA THR A 295 -24.02 3.25 4.16
C THR A 295 -22.90 3.95 3.38
N ALA A 296 -21.72 4.13 4.00
CA ALA A 296 -20.59 4.80 3.36
C ALA A 296 -20.07 4.03 2.14
N MET A 297 -19.98 2.71 2.22
CA MET A 297 -19.55 1.87 1.11
C MET A 297 -20.58 1.81 -0.01
N GLU A 298 -21.87 1.73 0.32
CA GLU A 298 -22.94 1.75 -0.69
C GLU A 298 -22.98 3.09 -1.43
N ALA A 299 -22.79 4.21 -0.73
CA ALA A 299 -22.65 5.52 -1.35
C ALA A 299 -21.42 5.59 -2.28
N THR A 300 -20.27 5.04 -1.85
CA THR A 300 -19.07 4.97 -2.67
C THR A 300 -19.29 4.09 -3.91
N ARG A 301 -19.94 2.94 -3.74
CA ARG A 301 -20.32 2.03 -4.82
C ARG A 301 -21.22 2.72 -5.85
N ALA A 302 -22.24 3.46 -5.39
CA ALA A 302 -23.14 4.21 -6.26
C ALA A 302 -22.39 5.28 -7.08
N ARG A 303 -21.48 6.04 -6.45
CA ARG A 303 -20.63 7.03 -7.13
C ARG A 303 -19.67 6.40 -8.14
N GLY A 304 -19.14 5.21 -7.85
CA GLY A 304 -18.27 4.47 -8.77
C GLY A 304 -18.99 4.03 -10.04
N MET A 305 -20.27 3.61 -9.93
CA MET A 305 -21.09 3.22 -11.08
C MET A 305 -21.39 4.39 -12.01
N THR A 306 -21.60 5.59 -11.49
CA THR A 306 -21.87 6.77 -12.32
C THR A 306 -20.61 7.30 -13.01
N ALA A 307 -19.43 7.11 -12.41
CA ALA A 307 -18.16 7.60 -12.96
C ALA A 307 -17.53 6.70 -14.03
N SER A 308 -17.84 5.39 -14.05
CA SER A 308 -17.09 4.43 -14.87
C SER A 308 -17.68 4.07 -16.24
N GLY A 309 -18.87 4.56 -16.63
CA GLY A 309 -19.42 4.37 -17.98
C GLY A 309 -19.32 2.95 -18.56
N GLY A 310 -19.39 1.90 -17.73
CA GLY A 310 -19.24 0.50 -18.15
C GLY A 310 -17.80 -0.06 -18.31
N ALA A 311 -16.74 0.75 -18.22
CA ALA A 311 -15.35 0.28 -18.28
C ALA A 311 -14.73 0.18 -16.87
N GLN A 312 -14.71 -1.03 -16.31
CA GLN A 312 -14.13 -1.28 -14.99
C GLN A 312 -12.59 -1.26 -15.04
N THR A 313 -11.98 -0.30 -14.36
CA THR A 313 -10.72 -0.53 -13.63
C THR A 313 -10.98 -0.10 -12.19
N ILE A 314 -11.28 -1.06 -11.31
CA ILE A 314 -11.38 -0.79 -9.87
C ILE A 314 -9.95 -0.59 -9.35
N ILE A 315 -9.40 0.59 -9.57
CA ILE A 315 -8.25 1.08 -8.83
C ILE A 315 -8.81 1.55 -7.49
N GLY A 316 -8.40 0.88 -6.40
CA GLY A 316 -8.67 1.37 -5.06
C GLY A 316 -8.23 2.84 -4.98
N ALA A 317 -9.18 3.74 -4.75
CA ALA A 317 -8.90 5.15 -4.62
C ALA A 317 -7.82 5.38 -3.55
N PRO A 318 -6.94 6.39 -3.70
CA PRO A 318 -6.03 6.80 -2.64
C PRO A 318 -6.86 7.11 -1.41
N GLY A 319 -6.46 6.55 -0.26
CA GLY A 319 -7.23 6.55 0.98
C GLY A 319 -7.79 7.92 1.35
N GLY A 320 -9.10 8.07 1.16
CA GLY A 320 -9.92 9.07 1.81
C GLY A 320 -10.78 8.38 2.85
N GLY A 321 -10.39 8.51 4.12
CA GLY A 321 -11.23 8.53 5.34
C GLY A 321 -12.40 7.55 5.57
N GLY A 322 -12.65 6.57 4.71
CA GLY A 322 -13.76 5.62 4.85
C GLY A 322 -13.35 4.33 5.57
N PRO A 323 -14.23 3.75 6.41
CA PRO A 323 -13.99 2.43 7.00
C PRO A 323 -14.12 1.37 5.91
N GLY A 324 -13.07 0.57 5.71
CA GLY A 324 -13.05 -0.56 4.79
C GLY A 324 -12.44 -0.28 3.42
N GLY A 325 -11.13 -0.01 3.40
CA GLY A 325 -10.29 -0.18 2.22
C GLY A 325 -10.07 -1.67 1.91
N GLY A 326 -11.12 -2.36 1.46
CA GLY A 326 -11.04 -3.72 0.93
C GLY A 326 -10.41 -3.68 -0.46
N GLY A 327 -9.26 -4.32 -0.63
CA GLY A 327 -8.60 -4.46 -1.93
C GLY A 327 -9.55 -5.09 -2.96
N GLY A 328 -9.80 -4.39 -4.06
CA GLY A 328 -10.59 -4.90 -5.17
C GLY A 328 -9.94 -6.16 -5.76
N ILE A 329 -10.71 -7.24 -5.85
CA ILE A 329 -10.30 -8.49 -6.50
C ILE A 329 -10.65 -8.37 -7.98
N VAL A 330 -9.65 -8.51 -8.86
CA VAL A 330 -9.88 -8.74 -10.29
C VAL A 330 -10.19 -10.22 -10.47
N MET A 331 -11.48 -10.58 -10.55
CA MET A 331 -11.91 -11.92 -10.96
C MET A 331 -11.99 -11.93 -12.49
N ARG A 332 -10.94 -12.40 -13.17
CA ARG A 332 -11.02 -12.75 -14.60
C ARG A 332 -11.52 -14.19 -14.69
N PHE A 333 -12.77 -14.39 -15.10
CA PHE A 333 -13.26 -15.70 -15.50
C PHE A 333 -12.82 -15.97 -16.94
N GLU A 334 -11.68 -16.66 -17.11
CA GLU A 334 -11.35 -17.29 -18.40
C GLU A 334 -12.09 -18.63 -18.48
N GLY A 335 -13.21 -18.63 -19.20
CA GLY A 335 -13.87 -19.86 -19.64
C GLY A 335 -12.96 -20.60 -20.62
N GLY A 336 -12.70 -21.87 -20.34
CA GLY A 336 -11.66 -22.68 -20.99
C GLY A 336 -11.95 -23.11 -22.42
N GLY A 337 -10.86 -23.29 -23.16
CA GLY A 337 -10.79 -23.97 -24.46
C GLY A 337 -9.64 -23.42 -25.30
N PRO A 338 -8.68 -24.23 -25.80
CA PRO A 338 -7.61 -23.74 -26.68
C PRO A 338 -8.21 -23.34 -28.04
N PRO A 339 -7.75 -22.25 -28.68
CA PRO A 339 -8.27 -21.86 -29.99
C PRO A 339 -7.76 -22.84 -31.06
N PRO A 340 -8.63 -23.35 -31.96
CA PRO A 340 -8.16 -23.90 -33.21
C PRO A 340 -7.68 -22.76 -34.12
N THR A 341 -6.67 -23.07 -34.92
CA THR A 341 -6.06 -22.20 -35.91
C THR A 341 -7.05 -21.76 -37.00
N GLY A 342 -7.03 -20.47 -37.34
CA GLY A 342 -7.47 -19.95 -38.65
C GLY A 342 -8.74 -19.10 -38.65
N ALA A 343 -8.60 -17.89 -39.21
CA ALA A 343 -9.63 -16.94 -39.67
C ALA A 343 -10.68 -16.44 -38.66
N ALA A 344 -10.62 -15.14 -38.36
CA ALA A 344 -11.65 -14.43 -37.61
C ALA A 344 -12.92 -14.20 -38.46
N PRO A 345 -14.12 -14.50 -37.96
CA PRO A 345 -15.34 -13.83 -38.39
C PRO A 345 -15.70 -12.69 -37.41
N ALA A 346 -16.14 -11.57 -37.98
CA ALA A 346 -16.66 -10.43 -37.25
C ALA A 346 -17.90 -10.83 -36.42
N VAL A 347 -17.90 -10.53 -35.12
CA VAL A 347 -19.09 -10.65 -34.26
C VAL A 347 -19.71 -9.28 -34.06
N THR A 348 -20.75 -9.01 -34.84
CA THR A 348 -21.76 -7.98 -34.56
C THR A 348 -22.74 -8.48 -33.51
N GLY A 349 -23.01 -7.65 -32.49
CA GLY A 349 -24.27 -7.68 -31.74
C GLY A 349 -24.42 -8.70 -30.60
N GLY A 350 -23.95 -8.34 -29.40
CA GLY A 350 -24.38 -8.93 -28.14
C GLY A 350 -24.86 -7.83 -27.18
N ALA A 351 -26.10 -7.93 -26.71
CA ALA A 351 -26.66 -6.98 -25.74
C ALA A 351 -25.81 -6.94 -24.45
N PRO A 352 -25.65 -5.78 -23.80
CA PRO A 352 -24.84 -5.67 -22.60
C PRO A 352 -25.47 -6.48 -21.47
N THR A 353 -24.82 -7.58 -21.06
CA THR A 353 -25.12 -8.26 -19.80
C THR A 353 -24.87 -7.24 -18.69
N THR A 354 -25.94 -6.70 -18.11
CA THR A 354 -25.87 -5.89 -16.90
C THR A 354 -25.46 -6.82 -15.75
N MET A 355 -24.16 -6.97 -15.52
CA MET A 355 -23.66 -7.61 -14.30
C MET A 355 -24.03 -6.71 -13.12
N SER A 356 -25.23 -6.93 -12.58
CA SER A 356 -25.65 -6.35 -11.30
C SER A 356 -24.71 -6.89 -10.23
N MET A 357 -23.81 -6.03 -9.73
CA MET A 357 -22.90 -6.42 -8.66
C MET A 357 -23.73 -6.73 -7.40
N PRO A 358 -23.54 -7.89 -6.77
CA PRO A 358 -24.28 -8.27 -5.57
C PRO A 358 -24.09 -7.24 -4.44
N ALA A 359 -25.07 -7.17 -3.53
CA ALA A 359 -25.02 -6.25 -2.39
C ALA A 359 -23.77 -6.47 -1.52
N ILE A 360 -23.30 -5.40 -0.87
CA ILE A 360 -22.16 -5.48 0.04
C ILE A 360 -22.62 -6.21 1.30
N ASN A 361 -22.12 -7.42 1.51
CA ASN A 361 -22.32 -8.15 2.75
C ASN A 361 -21.18 -7.83 3.73
N MET A 362 -21.54 -7.65 4.99
CA MET A 362 -20.59 -7.44 6.08
C MET A 362 -20.60 -8.62 7.04
N VAL A 363 -19.49 -8.77 7.75
CA VAL A 363 -19.41 -9.67 8.91
C VAL A 363 -20.37 -9.20 10.03
N PRO A 364 -20.89 -10.10 10.87
CA PRO A 364 -21.68 -9.72 12.03
C PRO A 364 -20.84 -8.96 13.07
N ALA A 365 -21.50 -8.23 13.97
CA ALA A 365 -20.84 -7.43 15.01
C ALA A 365 -19.92 -8.28 15.92
N SER A 366 -20.26 -9.54 16.17
CA SER A 366 -19.43 -10.48 16.94
C SER A 366 -18.08 -10.81 16.30
N GLU A 367 -17.93 -10.60 15.00
CA GLU A 367 -16.66 -10.78 14.27
C GLU A 367 -15.80 -9.50 14.22
N LEU A 368 -16.31 -8.37 14.72
CA LEU A 368 -15.51 -7.16 14.89
C LEU A 368 -14.66 -7.23 16.17
N PRO A 369 -13.43 -6.67 16.15
CA PRO A 369 -12.54 -6.72 17.30
C PRO A 369 -13.13 -5.98 18.52
N ASP A 370 -12.79 -6.43 19.72
CA ASP A 370 -13.23 -5.79 20.98
C ASP A 370 -12.58 -4.44 21.23
N TYR A 371 -11.46 -4.17 20.57
CA TYR A 371 -10.78 -2.89 20.61
C TYR A 371 -10.62 -2.37 19.19
N ARG A 372 -10.82 -1.05 19.02
CA ARG A 372 -10.55 -0.38 17.76
C ARG A 372 -9.07 -0.55 17.39
N PRO A 373 -8.74 -1.08 16.19
CA PRO A 373 -7.35 -1.22 15.77
C PRO A 373 -6.60 0.11 15.80
N ALA A 374 -5.31 0.08 16.13
CA ALA A 374 -4.47 1.27 16.19
C ALA A 374 -4.33 1.95 14.81
N PHE A 375 -4.37 1.17 13.72
CA PHE A 375 -4.29 1.64 12.34
C PHE A 375 -5.03 0.67 11.40
N GLY A 376 -5.14 1.03 10.13
CA GLY A 376 -5.65 0.16 9.06
C GLY A 376 -4.68 0.08 7.88
N THR A 377 -5.04 -0.66 6.83
CA THR A 377 -4.20 -0.85 5.63
C THR A 377 -3.69 0.48 5.04
N GLY A 378 -2.41 0.53 4.66
CA GLY A 378 -1.80 1.71 4.02
C GLY A 378 -1.66 2.92 4.94
N ALA A 379 -1.46 2.67 6.23
CA ALA A 379 -1.17 3.64 7.27
C ALA A 379 0.32 4.04 7.35
N THR A 380 1.25 3.21 6.88
CA THR A 380 2.68 3.43 7.09
C THR A 380 3.38 4.18 5.97
N ARG A 381 4.28 5.10 6.34
CA ARG A 381 5.23 5.80 5.45
C ARG A 381 6.56 5.99 6.17
N ALA A 382 7.65 6.16 5.44
CA ALA A 382 8.94 6.55 5.99
C ALA A 382 9.32 7.96 5.53
N ASP A 383 9.89 8.75 6.43
CA ASP A 383 10.55 10.02 6.07
C ASP A 383 12.01 9.82 5.67
N LEU A 384 12.68 10.90 5.29
CA LEU A 384 14.08 10.87 4.86
C LEU A 384 15.07 10.73 6.03
N ASP A 385 14.62 10.97 7.26
CA ASP A 385 15.45 10.86 8.47
C ASP A 385 15.40 9.43 9.06
N GLY A 386 14.67 8.53 8.40
CA GLY A 386 14.53 7.14 8.82
C GLY A 386 13.51 6.92 9.93
N ASN A 387 12.58 7.85 10.12
CA ASN A 387 11.44 7.65 11.01
C ASN A 387 10.27 7.03 10.26
N LEU A 388 9.54 6.17 10.97
CA LEU A 388 8.31 5.56 10.56
C LEU A 388 7.13 6.42 11.00
N TRP A 389 6.31 6.83 10.05
CA TRP A 389 5.06 7.55 10.26
C TRP A 389 3.88 6.60 10.11
N ILE A 390 3.07 6.48 11.16
CA ILE A 390 1.92 5.55 11.21
C ILE A 390 0.64 6.36 11.34
N ARG A 391 -0.21 6.36 10.31
CA ARG A 391 -1.56 6.96 10.37
C ARG A 391 -2.44 6.14 11.32
N THR A 392 -2.70 6.67 12.51
CA THR A 392 -3.50 5.97 13.52
C THR A 392 -5.00 6.12 13.29
N SER A 393 -5.79 5.36 14.04
CA SER A 393 -7.24 5.49 14.12
C SER A 393 -7.69 6.68 14.97
N LYS A 394 -6.77 7.37 15.67
CA LYS A 394 -7.04 8.60 16.41
C LYS A 394 -7.22 9.77 15.45
N VAL A 395 -8.22 10.59 15.75
CA VAL A 395 -8.54 11.83 15.04
C VAL A 395 -8.36 12.98 16.03
N ALA A 396 -7.78 14.09 15.56
CA ALA A 396 -7.65 15.33 16.31
C ALA A 396 -7.97 16.50 15.38
N ASN A 397 -8.79 17.44 15.85
CA ASN A 397 -9.23 18.61 15.06
C ASN A 397 -9.81 18.23 13.67
N GLY A 398 -10.54 17.11 13.62
CA GLY A 398 -11.15 16.59 12.40
C GLY A 398 -10.20 15.84 11.45
N GLY A 399 -8.88 15.85 11.67
CA GLY A 399 -7.91 15.16 10.81
C GLY A 399 -7.18 14.00 11.49
N PRO A 400 -6.44 13.18 10.72
CA PRO A 400 -5.76 12.00 11.25
C PRO A 400 -4.55 12.38 12.11
N VAL A 401 -4.28 11.58 13.14
CA VAL A 401 -3.05 11.65 13.93
C VAL A 401 -2.05 10.61 13.43
N TYR A 402 -0.83 11.07 13.17
CA TYR A 402 0.30 10.22 12.84
C TYR A 402 1.21 10.05 14.04
N ASP A 403 1.48 8.82 14.42
CA ASP A 403 2.51 8.49 15.40
C ASP A 403 3.85 8.36 14.64
N VAL A 404 4.92 8.98 15.17
CA VAL A 404 6.26 8.98 14.57
C VAL A 404 7.21 8.16 15.42
N VAL A 405 7.67 7.04 14.87
CA VAL A 405 8.55 6.08 15.55
C VAL A 405 9.94 6.17 14.94
N ASN A 406 10.94 6.42 15.78
CA ASN A 406 12.33 6.45 15.31
C ASN A 406 12.89 5.04 15.10
N ARG A 407 14.12 4.96 14.58
CA ARG A 407 14.79 3.68 14.29
C ARG A 407 15.08 2.83 15.52
N GLN A 408 15.12 3.41 16.71
CA GLN A 408 15.27 2.68 17.97
C GLN A 408 13.93 2.08 18.46
N GLY A 409 12.83 2.34 17.75
CA GLY A 409 11.50 1.88 18.13
C GLY A 409 10.77 2.77 19.12
N ALA A 410 11.30 3.96 19.43
CA ALA A 410 10.67 4.89 20.35
C ALA A 410 9.65 5.78 19.63
N LEU A 411 8.46 5.95 20.22
CA LEU A 411 7.46 6.91 19.75
C LEU A 411 7.89 8.34 20.11
N ILE A 412 8.49 9.05 19.17
CA ILE A 412 9.12 10.35 19.43
C ILE A 412 8.20 11.55 19.19
N ASP A 413 7.10 11.37 18.46
CA ASP A 413 6.18 12.46 18.11
C ASP A 413 4.78 11.95 17.79
N ARG A 414 3.78 12.83 17.89
CA ARG A 414 2.40 12.58 17.45
C ARG A 414 1.86 13.82 16.76
N VAL A 415 1.56 13.71 15.47
CA VAL A 415 1.28 14.85 14.61
C VAL A 415 -0.13 14.78 14.05
N ALA A 416 -0.97 15.76 14.40
CA ALA A 416 -2.30 15.95 13.84
C ALA A 416 -2.20 16.66 12.48
N PHE A 417 -2.70 16.02 11.44
CA PHE A 417 -2.79 16.60 10.10
C PHE A 417 -4.12 17.32 9.94
N PRO A 418 -4.19 18.44 9.20
CA PRO A 418 -5.47 19.04 8.88
C PRO A 418 -6.33 18.09 8.04
N PHE A 419 -7.65 18.18 8.20
CA PHE A 419 -8.60 17.37 7.44
C PHE A 419 -8.39 17.51 5.91
N GLY A 420 -8.61 16.41 5.18
CA GLY A 420 -8.55 16.38 3.72
C GLY A 420 -7.15 16.34 3.11
N ARG A 421 -6.09 16.23 3.91
CA ARG A 421 -4.69 16.10 3.44
C ARG A 421 -4.18 14.68 3.58
N VAL A 422 -3.46 14.23 2.55
CA VAL A 422 -2.81 12.92 2.52
C VAL A 422 -1.34 13.08 2.19
N ILE A 423 -0.46 12.35 2.88
CA ILE A 423 0.98 12.35 2.59
C ILE A 423 1.21 11.79 1.17
N ALA A 424 1.79 12.62 0.31
CA ALA A 424 2.23 12.25 -1.03
C ALA A 424 3.74 11.95 -1.10
N GLY A 425 4.54 12.51 -0.18
CA GLY A 425 5.98 12.26 -0.09
C GLY A 425 6.64 13.09 1.01
N PHE A 426 7.93 12.85 1.24
CA PHE A 426 8.75 13.61 2.19
C PHE A 426 9.94 14.23 1.47
N GLY A 427 10.34 15.43 1.92
CA GLY A 427 11.60 16.09 1.57
C GLY A 427 12.36 16.46 2.84
N PRO A 428 13.58 17.01 2.74
CA PRO A 428 14.36 17.39 3.92
C PRO A 428 13.60 18.39 4.80
N GLY A 429 13.21 17.96 6.02
CA GLY A 429 12.44 18.75 6.99
C GLY A 429 11.01 19.13 6.56
N VAL A 430 10.49 18.55 5.48
CA VAL A 430 9.20 18.92 4.89
C VAL A 430 8.39 17.70 4.47
N VAL A 431 7.07 17.85 4.41
CA VAL A 431 6.13 16.85 3.91
C VAL A 431 5.32 17.45 2.76
N TYR A 432 5.16 16.66 1.71
CA TYR A 432 4.32 16.98 0.57
C TYR A 432 2.93 16.36 0.77
N LEU A 433 1.88 17.16 0.65
CA LEU A 433 0.50 16.76 0.90
C LEU A 433 -0.31 16.86 -0.38
N GLY A 434 -0.96 15.77 -0.77
CA GLY A 434 -2.01 15.81 -1.77
C GLY A 434 -3.32 16.29 -1.13
N VAL A 435 -3.97 17.25 -1.78
CA VAL A 435 -5.31 17.72 -1.43
C VAL A 435 -6.21 17.63 -2.64
N ARG A 436 -7.44 17.15 -2.45
CA ARG A 436 -8.46 17.09 -3.49
C ARG A 436 -9.75 17.71 -3.00
N ASP A 437 -10.34 18.57 -3.83
CA ASP A 437 -11.62 19.21 -3.62
C ASP A 437 -12.41 19.26 -4.94
N ASP A 438 -13.54 19.97 -4.94
CA ASP A 438 -14.42 20.08 -6.11
C ASP A 438 -13.78 20.79 -7.30
N LYS A 439 -12.70 21.56 -7.07
CA LYS A 439 -11.99 22.31 -8.12
C LYS A 439 -10.86 21.50 -8.76
N GLY A 440 -10.45 20.38 -8.14
CA GLY A 440 -9.34 19.55 -8.64
C GLY A 440 -8.46 19.03 -7.52
N ALA A 441 -7.19 18.75 -7.86
CA ALA A 441 -6.18 18.37 -6.90
C ALA A 441 -5.01 19.36 -6.91
N ARG A 442 -4.44 19.60 -5.72
CA ARG A 442 -3.26 20.46 -5.52
C ARG A 442 -2.25 19.80 -4.58
N LEU A 443 -1.01 20.24 -4.71
CA LEU A 443 0.10 19.87 -3.84
C LEU A 443 0.32 20.99 -2.82
N GLU A 444 0.38 20.63 -1.53
CA GLU A 444 0.82 21.54 -0.46
C GLU A 444 2.19 21.07 0.07
N LEU A 445 3.11 21.98 0.32
CA LEU A 445 4.37 21.73 1.01
C LEU A 445 4.26 22.26 2.44
N ALA A 446 4.41 21.40 3.44
CA ALA A 446 4.36 21.79 4.85
C ALA A 446 5.67 21.47 5.57
N ARG A 447 5.98 22.23 6.62
CA ARG A 447 7.07 21.89 7.54
C ARG A 447 6.67 20.73 8.43
N ILE A 448 7.60 19.81 8.72
CA ILE A 448 7.37 18.72 9.68
C ILE A 448 7.26 19.27 11.12
N ARG A 449 8.04 20.31 11.42
CA ARG A 449 8.04 21.05 12.69
C ARG A 449 7.92 22.54 12.44
#